data_AF-A0A536XEV4-F1
#
_entry.id   AF-A0A536XEV4-F1
#
_cell.length_a   1.000
_cell.length_b   1.000
_cell.length_c   1.000
_cell.angle_alpha   90.00
_cell.angle_beta   90.00
_cell.angle_gamma   90.00
#
_symmetry.space_group_name_H-M   'P 1'
#
loop_
_entity.id
_entity.type
_entity.pdbx_description
1 polymer ?
#
loop_
_entity_poly.entity_id
_entity_poly.type
_entity_poly.pdbx_seq_one_letter_code
_entity_poly.pdbx_strand_id
1 'polypeptide(L)'
;MFKLAVIAAGLLCFSFGTSLIAAPDSAQFVSKSDDPRGGDAGYNTFRRLPDGKGIAFAGFSHDPTADNSVAIYDPVTDTWQIAVPNNHWIDTYDVSERTFLGNRDDNVALVVDGGYWALDGERGIDLSGNWRGVLDTQTWQWQIDDDPSRFGPTGGAFGTWENSAAGWIPVLDSGYIFGGSYGGNPADRLATITRNAAGSVPPFSAMVYFNEWGDPSFIGAELLDYISNQHWVRGTKIHVYGGIGQDRDTGSNFDSSTLWQIDVTTPQMNAFSINDLPDDQRVQGGALLGYYDSTRDMAVVTNGVLVNVYDYTTSTWINVPVLTPSDPDRESPSSAGAGRAAFYSPEIDQMIILGGHSRVYGLRLNYGDTTCAMDVSAQVQVTRSRYFDNLAMGHYAQTVTFENPTSGVIAGPISLVLDDLSSNTMLLNLSGTTACALPSGRPYINLPDGLNPGASASVGLVFTDPTFPGITYATRVLSGSATR
;
A
#
# COMPACT_ATOMS: atom_id res chain seq x y z
N MET A 1 19.08 -50.87 -39.10
CA MET A 1 19.43 -50.02 -37.95
C MET A 1 19.23 -48.56 -38.34
N PHE A 2 18.63 -47.82 -37.41
CA PHE A 2 17.93 -46.53 -37.50
C PHE A 2 18.41 -45.47 -38.51
N LYS A 3 17.46 -44.97 -39.32
CA LYS A 3 17.46 -43.61 -39.87
C LYS A 3 16.91 -42.68 -38.79
N LEU A 4 17.72 -41.75 -38.30
CA LEU A 4 17.27 -40.70 -37.37
C LEU A 4 16.90 -39.46 -38.20
N ALA A 5 15.63 -39.08 -38.15
CA ALA A 5 15.13 -37.84 -38.74
C ALA A 5 15.57 -36.66 -37.87
N VAL A 6 16.20 -35.66 -38.49
CA VAL A 6 16.48 -34.36 -37.88
C VAL A 6 15.16 -33.58 -37.87
N ILE A 7 14.56 -33.41 -36.70
CA ILE A 7 13.49 -32.43 -36.48
C ILE A 7 14.18 -31.11 -36.14
N ALA A 8 14.13 -30.15 -37.07
CA ALA A 8 14.50 -28.77 -36.80
C ALA A 8 13.45 -28.17 -35.85
N ALA A 9 13.79 -28.02 -34.58
CA ALA A 9 13.01 -27.22 -33.65
C ALA A 9 13.19 -25.75 -34.05
N GLY A 10 12.14 -25.17 -34.64
CA GLY A 10 12.06 -23.73 -34.87
C GLY A 10 12.11 -23.01 -33.52
N LEU A 11 13.15 -22.20 -33.35
CA LEU A 11 13.29 -21.28 -32.24
C LEU A 11 12.20 -20.19 -32.42
N LEU A 12 11.04 -20.40 -31.78
CA LEU A 12 10.08 -19.33 -31.55
C LEU A 12 10.73 -18.33 -30.59
N CYS A 13 11.36 -17.30 -31.16
CA CYS A 13 11.61 -16.06 -30.44
C CYS A 13 10.26 -15.47 -30.03
N PHE A 14 9.83 -15.72 -28.80
CA PHE A 14 8.86 -14.85 -28.16
C PHE A 14 9.55 -13.51 -27.92
N SER A 15 9.32 -12.54 -28.80
CA SER A 15 9.54 -11.15 -28.42
C SER A 15 8.48 -10.82 -27.37
N PHE A 16 8.88 -10.80 -26.10
CA PHE A 16 8.13 -10.06 -25.10
C PHE A 16 8.23 -8.58 -25.49
N GLY A 17 7.30 -8.12 -26.32
CA GLY A 17 7.02 -6.70 -26.39
C GLY A 17 6.48 -6.32 -25.04
N THR A 18 7.33 -5.77 -24.18
CA THR A 18 6.88 -5.01 -23.03
C THR A 18 6.21 -3.77 -23.61
N SER A 19 4.91 -3.85 -23.85
CA SER A 19 4.09 -2.66 -23.97
C SER A 19 4.37 -1.86 -22.70
N LEU A 20 4.91 -0.64 -22.84
CA LEU A 20 4.96 0.29 -21.71
C LEU A 20 3.52 0.37 -21.18
N ILE A 21 3.29 -0.14 -19.98
CA ILE A 21 2.03 0.10 -19.28
C ILE A 21 1.99 1.61 -19.06
N ALA A 22 0.91 2.26 -19.48
CA ALA A 22 0.73 3.70 -19.32
C ALA A 22 0.85 4.06 -17.83
N ALA A 23 1.32 5.28 -17.55
CA ALA A 23 1.30 5.81 -16.19
C ALA A 23 -0.11 5.72 -15.56
N PRO A 24 -0.21 5.58 -14.23
CA PRO A 24 -1.51 5.55 -13.56
C PRO A 24 -2.29 6.85 -13.78
N ASP A 25 -3.58 6.74 -14.07
CA ASP A 25 -4.47 7.89 -14.33
C ASP A 25 -5.23 8.33 -13.07
N SER A 26 -5.40 7.43 -12.11
CA SER A 26 -6.12 7.65 -10.89
C SER A 26 -5.81 6.58 -9.85
N ALA A 27 -6.18 6.85 -8.61
CA ALA A 27 -6.01 5.96 -7.47
C ALA A 27 -7.34 5.80 -6.74
N GLN A 28 -7.58 4.60 -6.21
CA GLN A 28 -8.74 4.30 -5.38
C GLN A 28 -8.29 3.62 -4.09
N PHE A 29 -8.71 4.18 -2.96
CA PHE A 29 -8.66 3.50 -1.67
C PHE A 29 -9.94 2.69 -1.49
N VAL A 30 -9.79 1.40 -1.25
CA VAL A 30 -10.86 0.41 -1.08
C VAL A 30 -10.85 -0.06 0.37
N SER A 31 -11.98 0.04 1.06
CA SER A 31 -12.13 -0.53 2.41
C SER A 31 -11.96 -2.05 2.38
N LYS A 32 -11.29 -2.58 3.40
CA LYS A 32 -11.01 -4.00 3.60
C LYS A 32 -11.57 -4.48 4.93
N SER A 33 -11.43 -5.77 5.20
CA SER A 33 -11.77 -6.32 6.52
C SER A 33 -10.93 -5.68 7.61
N ASP A 34 -11.59 -5.28 8.70
CA ASP A 34 -10.96 -4.60 9.83
C ASP A 34 -10.05 -5.55 10.64
N ASP A 35 -8.99 -4.99 11.21
CA ASP A 35 -8.06 -5.70 12.08
C ASP A 35 -8.78 -6.21 13.35
N PRO A 36 -8.81 -7.54 13.60
CA PRO A 36 -9.54 -8.12 14.72
C PRO A 36 -8.95 -7.78 16.10
N ARG A 37 -7.74 -7.22 16.16
CA ARG A 37 -7.10 -6.81 17.43
C ARG A 37 -7.76 -5.57 18.04
N GLY A 38 -8.54 -4.81 17.26
CA GLY A 38 -9.16 -3.57 17.72
C GLY A 38 -8.15 -2.42 17.82
N GLY A 39 -8.52 -1.37 18.56
CA GLY A 39 -7.64 -0.23 18.89
C GLY A 39 -7.15 0.64 17.72
N ASP A 40 -6.35 1.65 18.04
CA ASP A 40 -5.61 2.43 17.04
C ASP A 40 -4.27 1.77 16.80
N ALA A 41 -4.07 1.21 15.60
CA ALA A 41 -2.83 0.55 15.17
C ALA A 41 -1.75 1.58 14.73
N GLY A 42 -1.73 2.76 15.35
CA GLY A 42 -0.66 3.75 15.15
C GLY A 42 0.66 3.18 15.63
N TYR A 43 1.75 3.45 14.89
CA TYR A 43 3.11 2.99 15.24
C TYR A 43 3.31 1.46 15.22
N ASN A 44 2.36 0.74 14.62
CA ASN A 44 2.40 -0.70 14.46
C ASN A 44 3.44 -1.13 13.43
N THR A 45 3.82 -2.41 13.46
CA THR A 45 4.50 -3.02 12.33
C THR A 45 3.52 -3.82 11.49
N PHE A 46 3.57 -3.62 10.18
CA PHE A 46 2.79 -4.41 9.24
C PHE A 46 3.68 -4.84 8.08
N ARG A 47 4.15 -6.09 8.13
CA ARG A 47 5.16 -6.60 7.19
C ARG A 47 4.57 -7.68 6.29
N ARG A 48 5.04 -7.75 5.05
CA ARG A 48 4.67 -8.81 4.12
C ARG A 48 5.47 -10.08 4.42
N LEU A 49 4.79 -11.21 4.57
CA LEU A 49 5.36 -12.55 4.67
C LEU A 49 5.68 -13.11 3.27
N PRO A 50 6.56 -14.13 3.16
CA PRO A 50 6.90 -14.74 1.88
C PRO A 50 5.71 -15.34 1.13
N ASP A 51 4.67 -15.78 1.85
CA ASP A 51 3.44 -16.35 1.29
C ASP A 51 2.44 -15.28 0.79
N GLY A 52 2.78 -14.00 0.90
CA GLY A 52 1.96 -12.88 0.44
C GLY A 52 1.08 -12.23 1.50
N LYS A 53 0.97 -12.83 2.69
CA LYS A 53 0.14 -12.31 3.77
C LYS A 53 0.82 -11.17 4.52
N GLY A 54 0.03 -10.32 5.15
CA GLY A 54 0.52 -9.31 6.10
C GLY A 54 0.60 -9.90 7.50
N ILE A 55 1.68 -9.64 8.23
CA ILE A 55 1.79 -9.88 9.68
C ILE A 55 1.77 -8.55 10.41
N ALA A 56 0.86 -8.42 11.39
CA ALA A 56 0.68 -7.24 12.19
C ALA A 56 0.96 -7.54 13.67
N PHE A 57 1.76 -6.70 14.32
CA PHE A 57 2.16 -6.86 15.72
C PHE A 57 2.53 -5.51 16.36
N ALA A 58 2.06 -5.33 17.60
CA ALA A 58 2.26 -4.14 18.44
C ALA A 58 1.53 -2.88 17.96
N GLY A 59 1.96 -1.67 18.35
CA GLY A 59 1.37 -0.39 17.95
C GLY A 59 0.02 -0.08 18.59
N PHE A 60 -0.11 -0.31 19.90
CA PHE A 60 -1.33 -0.01 20.68
C PHE A 60 -1.09 1.08 21.71
N SER A 61 -0.40 2.16 21.30
CA SER A 61 0.09 3.20 22.20
C SER A 61 1.14 2.66 23.17
N HIS A 62 1.83 3.56 23.86
CA HIS A 62 2.86 3.26 24.85
C HIS A 62 2.34 2.48 26.08
N ASP A 63 1.12 1.92 26.06
CA ASP A 63 0.61 0.97 27.04
C ASP A 63 1.28 -0.39 26.82
N PRO A 64 2.23 -0.78 27.67
CA PRO A 64 2.94 -2.05 27.51
C PRO A 64 2.01 -3.26 27.68
N THR A 65 0.89 -3.13 28.40
CA THR A 65 -0.06 -4.22 28.69
C THR A 65 -1.19 -4.32 27.67
N ALA A 66 -1.18 -3.44 26.67
CA ALA A 66 -2.12 -3.47 25.56
C ALA A 66 -1.95 -4.73 24.71
N ASP A 67 -2.81 -4.86 23.70
CA ASP A 67 -2.92 -6.08 22.92
C ASP A 67 -1.58 -6.46 22.27
N ASN A 68 -1.03 -7.59 22.71
CA ASN A 68 0.23 -8.16 22.21
C ASN A 68 0.00 -9.34 21.26
N SER A 69 -1.23 -9.51 20.77
CA SER A 69 -1.53 -10.53 19.78
C SER A 69 -0.83 -10.26 18.45
N VAL A 70 -0.67 -11.34 17.70
CA VAL A 70 -0.16 -11.30 16.33
C VAL A 70 -1.30 -11.69 15.41
N ALA A 71 -1.64 -10.81 14.47
CA ALA A 71 -2.69 -11.02 13.49
C ALA A 71 -2.10 -11.13 12.08
N ILE A 72 -2.70 -12.00 11.27
CA ILE A 72 -2.30 -12.26 9.89
C ILE A 72 -3.44 -11.86 8.97
N TYR A 73 -3.11 -11.03 7.98
CA TYR A 73 -4.03 -10.56 6.95
C TYR A 73 -3.76 -11.26 5.63
N ASP A 74 -4.77 -11.88 5.04
CA ASP A 74 -4.72 -12.39 3.68
C ASP A 74 -5.31 -11.36 2.71
N PRO A 75 -4.49 -10.69 1.87
CA PRO A 75 -4.99 -9.67 0.96
C PRO A 75 -5.81 -10.24 -0.20
N VAL A 76 -5.65 -11.52 -0.55
CA VAL A 76 -6.36 -12.17 -1.66
C VAL A 76 -7.79 -12.49 -1.24
N THR A 77 -7.97 -13.05 -0.04
CA THR A 77 -9.30 -13.40 0.48
C THR A 77 -9.94 -12.27 1.28
N ASP A 78 -9.19 -11.20 1.59
CA ASP A 78 -9.60 -10.12 2.48
C ASP A 78 -10.10 -10.63 3.83
N THR A 79 -9.25 -11.40 4.50
CA THR A 79 -9.59 -12.02 5.78
C THR A 79 -8.44 -11.96 6.78
N TRP A 80 -8.80 -11.83 8.06
CA TRP A 80 -7.85 -11.87 9.16
C TRP A 80 -7.88 -13.19 9.95
N GLN A 81 -6.74 -13.54 10.54
CA GLN A 81 -6.59 -14.61 11.50
C GLN A 81 -5.72 -14.14 12.68
N ILE A 82 -6.16 -14.37 13.92
CA ILE A 82 -5.27 -14.27 15.09
C ILE A 82 -4.35 -15.51 15.11
N ALA A 83 -3.06 -15.29 14.89
CA ALA A 83 -2.04 -16.34 14.90
C ALA A 83 -1.49 -16.58 16.31
N VAL A 84 -1.27 -15.50 17.07
CA VAL A 84 -0.89 -15.55 18.49
C VAL A 84 -1.94 -14.77 19.27
N PRO A 85 -2.67 -15.38 20.22
CA PRO A 85 -3.69 -14.68 20.99
C PRO A 85 -3.06 -13.66 21.95
N ASN A 86 -3.83 -12.63 22.28
CA ASN A 86 -3.45 -11.65 23.30
C ASN A 86 -3.25 -12.37 24.64
N ASN A 87 -2.09 -12.15 25.25
CA ASN A 87 -1.73 -12.69 26.55
C ASN A 87 -1.56 -11.53 27.52
N HIS A 88 -2.69 -11.03 28.05
CA HIS A 88 -2.74 -9.90 28.96
C HIS A 88 -2.03 -10.17 30.29
N TRP A 89 -1.26 -9.19 30.78
CA TRP A 89 -0.51 -9.26 32.04
C TRP A 89 -0.50 -7.92 32.77
N ILE A 90 -0.66 -7.96 34.09
CA ILE A 90 -0.72 -6.76 34.96
C ILE A 90 -0.03 -6.99 36.31
N ASP A 91 0.66 -8.12 36.47
CA ASP A 91 1.18 -8.61 37.74
C ASP A 91 2.58 -8.06 38.06
N THR A 92 3.42 -7.86 37.05
CA THR A 92 4.78 -7.31 37.20
C THR A 92 5.27 -6.69 35.88
N TYR A 93 6.12 -5.67 35.99
CA TYR A 93 6.82 -5.05 34.85
C TYR A 93 8.13 -5.76 34.48
N ASP A 94 8.52 -6.78 35.24
CA ASP A 94 9.50 -7.77 34.81
C ASP A 94 8.80 -8.86 34.00
N VAL A 95 9.05 -8.85 32.70
CA VAL A 95 8.51 -9.81 31.73
C VAL A 95 9.56 -10.81 31.24
N SER A 96 10.73 -10.84 31.87
CA SER A 96 11.77 -11.82 31.60
C SER A 96 11.22 -13.26 31.69
N GLU A 97 11.76 -14.16 30.87
CA GLU A 97 11.40 -15.59 30.82
C GLU A 97 9.95 -15.90 30.36
N ARG A 98 9.13 -14.89 30.06
CA ARG A 98 7.78 -15.11 29.52
C ARG A 98 7.87 -15.62 28.08
N THR A 99 6.89 -16.40 27.65
CA THR A 99 6.84 -17.00 26.31
C THR A 99 6.15 -16.11 25.28
N PHE A 100 5.99 -14.82 25.56
CA PHE A 100 5.34 -13.86 24.68
C PHE A 100 6.11 -12.55 24.69
N LEU A 101 5.95 -11.81 23.61
CA LEU A 101 6.54 -10.50 23.44
C LEU A 101 5.46 -9.44 23.69
N GLY A 102 5.69 -8.48 24.60
CA GLY A 102 4.70 -7.47 24.96
C GLY A 102 4.47 -6.37 23.90
N ASN A 103 3.42 -5.56 24.06
CA ASN A 103 3.15 -4.40 23.20
C ASN A 103 4.30 -3.37 23.26
N ARG A 104 4.45 -2.61 22.18
CA ARG A 104 5.50 -1.60 21.93
C ARG A 104 5.12 -0.73 20.73
N ASP A 105 5.63 0.48 20.72
CA ASP A 105 5.47 1.41 19.59
C ASP A 105 6.81 1.54 18.84
N ASP A 106 6.74 1.96 17.57
CA ASP A 106 7.90 2.32 16.73
C ASP A 106 8.97 1.24 16.59
N ASN A 107 8.60 -0.01 16.87
CA ASN A 107 9.54 -1.10 16.85
C ASN A 107 9.94 -1.45 15.42
N VAL A 108 11.19 -1.83 15.26
CA VAL A 108 11.69 -2.32 13.98
C VAL A 108 11.37 -3.80 13.85
N ALA A 109 10.88 -4.21 12.68
CA ALA A 109 10.63 -5.62 12.38
C ALA A 109 11.15 -6.04 11.00
N LEU A 110 11.68 -7.27 10.95
CA LEU A 110 12.19 -7.91 9.74
C LEU A 110 11.55 -9.29 9.55
N VAL A 111 11.37 -9.71 8.30
CA VAL A 111 10.92 -11.07 7.96
C VAL A 111 12.03 -11.77 7.20
N VAL A 112 12.57 -12.84 7.76
CA VAL A 112 13.65 -13.64 7.16
C VAL A 112 13.57 -15.08 7.65
N ASP A 113 13.79 -16.04 6.76
CA ASP A 113 13.79 -17.49 7.03
C ASP A 113 12.55 -18.06 7.74
N GLY A 114 11.37 -17.50 7.46
CA GLY A 114 10.15 -17.90 8.16
C GLY A 114 10.12 -17.46 9.63
N GLY A 115 10.98 -16.52 10.01
CA GLY A 115 10.92 -15.80 11.28
C GLY A 115 10.47 -14.35 11.06
N TYR A 116 9.51 -13.89 11.86
CA TYR A 116 9.22 -12.48 12.06
C TYR A 116 10.01 -12.00 13.27
N TRP A 117 11.04 -11.20 13.02
CA TRP A 117 11.92 -10.64 14.03
C TRP A 117 11.36 -9.30 14.48
N ALA A 118 10.88 -9.23 15.72
CA ALA A 118 10.51 -7.99 16.38
C ALA A 118 11.66 -7.53 17.26
N LEU A 119 12.26 -6.40 16.89
CA LEU A 119 13.34 -5.79 17.65
C LEU A 119 12.79 -4.90 18.77
N ASP A 120 13.68 -4.12 19.38
CA ASP A 120 13.29 -3.14 20.39
C ASP A 120 12.32 -2.12 19.78
N GLY A 121 11.56 -1.50 20.66
CA GLY A 121 10.65 -0.40 20.37
C GLY A 121 10.33 0.32 21.67
N GLU A 122 9.62 1.43 21.57
CA GLU A 122 9.28 2.23 22.72
C GLU A 122 8.22 1.51 23.58
N ARG A 123 8.47 1.49 24.88
CA ARG A 123 7.55 0.97 25.89
C ARG A 123 7.34 2.13 26.86
N GLY A 124 6.11 2.59 27.06
CA GLY A 124 5.82 3.81 27.85
C GLY A 124 6.19 3.75 29.33
N ILE A 125 6.77 2.63 29.76
CA ILE A 125 7.36 2.42 31.07
C ILE A 125 8.62 1.54 30.89
N ASP A 126 9.49 1.59 31.89
CA ASP A 126 10.64 0.70 32.01
C ASP A 126 10.19 -0.73 32.32
N LEU A 127 9.91 -1.52 31.27
CA LEU A 127 9.80 -2.97 31.39
C LEU A 127 11.20 -3.59 31.59
N SER A 128 11.29 -4.74 32.24
CA SER A 128 12.53 -5.55 32.27
C SER A 128 12.31 -6.84 31.48
N GLY A 129 13.22 -7.14 30.56
CA GLY A 129 13.22 -8.37 29.79
C GLY A 129 12.27 -8.41 28.60
N ASN A 130 12.25 -9.57 27.95
CA ASN A 130 11.66 -9.86 26.65
C ASN A 130 11.80 -8.71 25.66
N TRP A 131 13.03 -8.21 25.47
CA TRP A 131 13.31 -7.01 24.68
C TRP A 131 13.02 -7.21 23.19
N ARG A 132 13.45 -8.35 22.67
CA ARG A 132 13.34 -8.74 21.27
C ARG A 132 12.75 -10.14 21.18
N GLY A 133 12.14 -10.47 20.05
CA GLY A 133 11.61 -11.80 19.81
C GLY A 133 11.67 -12.20 18.34
N VAL A 134 11.66 -13.51 18.09
CA VAL A 134 11.42 -14.07 16.76
C VAL A 134 10.20 -14.94 16.84
N LEU A 135 9.19 -14.60 16.06
CA LEU A 135 8.03 -15.44 15.89
C LEU A 135 8.27 -16.37 14.70
N ASP A 136 8.28 -17.67 14.94
CA ASP A 136 8.26 -18.66 13.86
C ASP A 136 6.91 -18.57 13.13
N THR A 137 6.92 -18.28 11.83
CA THR A 137 5.71 -18.03 11.03
C THR A 137 5.03 -19.33 10.57
N GLN A 138 5.56 -20.50 10.93
CA GLN A 138 4.95 -21.80 10.68
C GLN A 138 4.29 -22.33 11.95
N THR A 139 4.97 -22.23 13.09
CA THR A 139 4.47 -22.74 14.38
C THR A 139 3.78 -21.67 15.22
N TRP A 140 3.93 -20.39 14.87
CA TRP A 140 3.42 -19.24 15.63
C TRP A 140 3.88 -19.24 17.09
N GLN A 141 5.14 -19.61 17.30
CA GLN A 141 5.76 -19.65 18.64
C GLN A 141 6.87 -18.61 18.72
N TRP A 142 6.84 -17.82 19.79
CA TRP A 142 7.89 -16.87 20.10
C TRP A 142 9.13 -17.62 20.61
N GLN A 143 10.28 -17.26 20.05
CA GLN A 143 11.59 -17.47 20.64
C GLN A 143 12.05 -16.12 21.19
N ILE A 144 12.46 -16.10 22.46
CA ILE A 144 12.88 -14.89 23.16
C ILE A 144 14.11 -15.25 24.00
N ASP A 145 15.15 -14.45 23.90
CA ASP A 145 16.34 -14.54 24.74
C ASP A 145 16.85 -13.11 24.98
N ASP A 146 16.86 -12.71 26.26
CA ASP A 146 17.24 -11.36 26.68
C ASP A 146 18.75 -11.15 26.72
N ASP A 147 19.55 -12.20 26.51
CA ASP A 147 20.98 -12.06 26.34
C ASP A 147 21.27 -11.55 24.91
N PRO A 148 21.67 -10.28 24.74
CA PRO A 148 21.92 -9.72 23.42
C PRO A 148 23.12 -10.36 22.73
N SER A 149 23.93 -11.19 23.42
CA SER A 149 25.00 -11.97 22.80
C SER A 149 24.51 -13.27 22.14
N ARG A 150 23.30 -13.71 22.48
CA ARG A 150 22.70 -14.97 22.04
C ARG A 150 21.54 -14.78 21.09
N PHE A 151 20.97 -13.58 21.05
CA PHE A 151 19.70 -13.30 20.40
C PHE A 151 19.75 -12.08 19.47
N GLY A 152 19.44 -12.29 18.19
CA GLY A 152 19.48 -11.25 17.16
C GLY A 152 20.87 -10.99 16.56
N PRO A 153 20.97 -10.00 15.65
CA PRO A 153 22.26 -9.59 15.09
C PRO A 153 23.16 -9.02 16.18
N THR A 154 24.35 -9.61 16.37
CA THR A 154 25.33 -9.14 17.37
C THR A 154 26.58 -8.56 16.73
N GLY A 155 27.17 -7.57 17.41
CA GLY A 155 28.31 -6.80 16.93
C GLY A 155 28.02 -5.30 16.83
N GLY A 156 29.08 -4.50 16.75
CA GLY A 156 29.01 -3.07 16.38
C GLY A 156 28.19 -2.13 17.27
N ALA A 157 27.90 -2.48 18.53
CA ALA A 157 26.96 -1.71 19.36
C ALA A 157 25.57 -1.56 18.70
N PHE A 158 24.98 -2.68 18.26
CA PHE A 158 23.69 -2.74 17.55
C PHE A 158 22.59 -1.88 18.19
N GLY A 159 22.53 -1.73 19.52
CA GLY A 159 21.70 -0.73 20.20
C GLY A 159 20.19 -0.82 19.86
N THR A 160 19.46 0.24 20.19
CA THR A 160 18.04 0.43 19.84
C THR A 160 17.89 1.12 18.49
N TRP A 161 16.77 0.85 17.83
CA TRP A 161 16.37 1.43 16.55
C TRP A 161 14.88 1.72 16.60
N GLU A 162 14.52 2.95 16.36
CA GLU A 162 13.14 3.45 16.40
C GLU A 162 12.87 4.12 15.06
N ASN A 163 11.69 3.92 14.48
CA ASN A 163 11.29 4.60 13.24
C ASN A 163 12.23 4.37 12.02
N SER A 164 13.11 3.37 12.11
CA SER A 164 14.10 3.01 11.09
C SER A 164 13.53 2.15 9.97
N ALA A 165 14.06 2.33 8.76
CA ALA A 165 13.83 1.43 7.63
C ALA A 165 14.55 0.10 7.87
N ALA A 166 13.88 -1.03 7.72
CA ALA A 166 14.51 -2.34 7.94
C ALA A 166 13.95 -3.45 7.07
N GLY A 167 14.83 -4.27 6.51
CA GLY A 167 14.43 -5.37 5.64
C GLY A 167 15.56 -6.30 5.28
N TRP A 168 15.27 -7.20 4.34
CA TRP A 168 16.23 -8.17 3.82
C TRP A 168 16.46 -7.91 2.33
N ILE A 169 17.70 -8.00 1.87
CA ILE A 169 18.09 -7.94 0.45
C ILE A 169 18.35 -9.36 -0.02
N PRO A 170 17.38 -10.01 -0.71
CA PRO A 170 17.47 -11.45 -1.00
C PRO A 170 18.68 -11.81 -1.87
N VAL A 171 19.03 -10.95 -2.82
CA VAL A 171 20.16 -11.19 -3.76
C VAL A 171 21.51 -11.21 -3.04
N LEU A 172 21.62 -10.52 -1.90
CA LEU A 172 22.85 -10.45 -1.11
C LEU A 172 22.84 -11.36 0.12
N ASP A 173 21.71 -11.98 0.45
CA ASP A 173 21.45 -12.63 1.75
C ASP A 173 21.90 -11.75 2.93
N SER A 174 21.51 -10.47 2.89
CA SER A 174 21.91 -9.46 3.87
C SER A 174 20.70 -8.67 4.36
N GLY A 175 20.60 -8.52 5.67
CA GLY A 175 19.64 -7.62 6.30
C GLY A 175 20.18 -6.20 6.40
N TYR A 176 19.28 -5.24 6.60
CA TYR A 176 19.62 -3.85 6.84
C TYR A 176 18.70 -3.22 7.87
N ILE A 177 19.23 -2.23 8.60
CA ILE A 177 18.46 -1.23 9.36
C ILE A 177 19.09 0.13 9.08
N PHE A 178 18.30 1.12 8.70
CA PHE A 178 18.80 2.45 8.34
C PHE A 178 17.95 3.57 8.94
N GLY A 179 18.64 4.63 9.38
CA GLY A 179 18.07 5.89 9.87
C GLY A 179 17.16 5.71 11.09
N GLY A 180 16.09 6.49 11.15
CA GLY A 180 15.17 6.54 12.28
C GLY A 180 15.61 7.55 13.34
N SER A 181 15.16 7.33 14.58
CA SER A 181 15.46 8.18 15.72
C SER A 181 16.61 7.59 16.56
N TYR A 182 17.51 8.45 17.02
CA TYR A 182 18.47 8.14 18.07
C TYR A 182 18.47 9.27 19.10
N GLY A 183 18.07 8.96 20.34
CA GLY A 183 17.93 9.96 21.40
C GLY A 183 16.91 11.05 21.07
N GLY A 184 15.88 10.72 20.27
CA GLY A 184 14.83 11.65 19.84
C GLY A 184 15.21 12.57 18.67
N ASN A 185 16.32 12.30 17.98
CA ASN A 185 16.76 13.08 16.82
C ASN A 185 16.89 12.19 15.58
N PRO A 186 16.66 12.73 14.37
CA PRO A 186 16.95 12.03 13.13
C PRO A 186 18.38 11.50 13.09
N ALA A 187 18.54 10.26 12.63
CA ALA A 187 19.81 9.56 12.58
C ALA A 187 20.13 9.07 11.16
N ASP A 188 21.41 8.84 10.88
CA ASP A 188 21.92 8.31 9.62
C ASP A 188 22.61 6.94 9.81
N ARG A 189 22.31 6.29 10.93
CA ARG A 189 22.89 5.00 11.33
C ARG A 189 22.52 3.94 10.31
N LEU A 190 23.47 3.06 9.96
CA LEU A 190 23.22 1.90 9.11
C LEU A 190 23.75 0.65 9.80
N ALA A 191 22.90 -0.35 10.01
CA ALA A 191 23.32 -1.70 10.32
C ALA A 191 23.23 -2.58 9.08
N THR A 192 24.30 -3.30 8.77
CA THR A 192 24.28 -4.42 7.81
C THR A 192 24.32 -5.73 8.58
N ILE A 193 23.33 -6.59 8.33
CA ILE A 193 23.14 -7.85 9.05
C ILE A 193 23.55 -9.00 8.14
N THR A 194 24.43 -9.85 8.63
CA THR A 194 24.97 -11.01 7.91
C THR A 194 24.62 -12.30 8.65
N ARG A 195 24.39 -13.36 7.89
CA ARG A 195 24.11 -14.69 8.42
C ARG A 195 25.39 -15.37 8.89
N ASN A 196 25.37 -15.90 10.11
CA ASN A 196 26.44 -16.74 10.62
C ASN A 196 26.28 -18.18 10.12
N ALA A 197 27.34 -19.00 10.28
CA ALA A 197 27.28 -20.40 9.90
C ALA A 197 26.08 -21.11 10.58
N ALA A 198 25.43 -22.03 9.88
CA ALA A 198 24.25 -22.73 10.40
C ALA A 198 24.54 -23.37 11.78
N GLY A 199 23.64 -23.12 12.74
CA GLY A 199 23.80 -23.57 14.13
C GLY A 199 24.62 -22.63 15.02
N SER A 200 25.13 -21.51 14.51
CA SER A 200 25.76 -20.48 15.33
C SER A 200 24.75 -19.80 16.24
N VAL A 201 25.19 -19.49 17.46
CA VAL A 201 24.46 -18.66 18.41
C VAL A 201 25.36 -17.44 18.67
N PRO A 202 24.99 -16.25 18.19
CA PRO A 202 23.73 -15.91 17.53
C PRO A 202 23.71 -16.27 16.04
N PRO A 203 22.52 -16.43 15.43
CA PRO A 203 22.38 -16.80 14.02
C PRO A 203 22.78 -15.68 13.04
N PHE A 204 22.86 -14.43 13.52
CA PHE A 204 23.20 -13.26 12.73
C PHE A 204 24.26 -12.41 13.42
N SER A 205 25.06 -11.71 12.63
CA SER A 205 26.00 -10.69 13.08
C SER A 205 25.74 -9.38 12.37
N ALA A 206 25.94 -8.26 13.08
CA ALA A 206 25.75 -6.92 12.54
C ALA A 206 27.05 -6.12 12.55
N MET A 207 27.25 -5.36 11.48
CA MET A 207 28.18 -4.24 11.42
C MET A 207 27.37 -2.95 11.40
N VAL A 208 27.71 -2.00 12.28
CA VAL A 208 27.00 -0.73 12.43
C VAL A 208 27.92 0.41 12.01
N TYR A 209 27.42 1.25 11.11
CA TYR A 209 28.00 2.52 10.72
C TYR A 209 27.27 3.60 11.51
N PHE A 210 28.02 4.29 12.38
CA PHE A 210 27.48 5.31 13.26
C PHE A 210 28.54 6.37 13.56
N ASN A 211 28.14 7.62 13.48
CA ASN A 211 28.88 8.75 14.01
C ASN A 211 27.92 9.70 14.75
N GLU A 212 28.17 9.90 16.04
CA GLU A 212 27.36 10.75 16.91
C GLU A 212 27.64 12.26 16.69
N TRP A 213 28.71 12.61 15.96
CA TRP A 213 29.24 13.99 15.92
C TRP A 213 29.55 14.49 14.50
N GLY A 214 28.54 15.10 13.87
CA GLY A 214 28.67 15.99 12.72
C GLY A 214 28.87 15.29 11.37
N ASP A 215 29.93 14.51 11.22
CA ASP A 215 30.24 13.87 9.93
C ASP A 215 29.27 12.71 9.62
N PRO A 216 28.91 12.50 8.33
CA PRO A 216 28.11 11.35 7.92
C PRO A 216 28.69 10.01 8.38
N SER A 217 27.83 9.12 8.88
CA SER A 217 28.15 7.75 9.34
C SER A 217 28.76 6.89 8.22
N PHE A 218 28.45 7.22 6.97
CA PHE A 218 29.05 6.68 5.74
C PHE A 218 28.88 7.70 4.60
N ILE A 219 29.46 7.43 3.43
CA ILE A 219 29.50 8.41 2.33
C ILE A 219 28.08 8.79 1.89
N GLY A 220 27.77 10.09 1.97
CA GLY A 220 26.48 10.66 1.55
C GLY A 220 25.31 10.35 2.49
N ALA A 221 25.57 9.86 3.71
CA ALA A 221 24.52 9.52 4.66
C ALA A 221 23.79 10.77 5.19
N GLU A 222 22.46 10.77 5.04
CA GLU A 222 21.58 11.82 5.53
C GLU A 222 20.89 11.41 6.85
N LEU A 223 20.71 12.38 7.74
CA LEU A 223 19.95 12.20 8.98
C LEU A 223 18.46 12.15 8.62
N LEU A 224 17.81 10.99 8.75
CA LEU A 224 16.41 10.79 8.36
C LEU A 224 15.64 10.03 9.44
N ASP A 225 14.53 10.59 9.89
CA ASP A 225 13.61 9.96 10.84
C ASP A 225 12.25 9.61 10.21
N TYR A 226 11.48 8.74 10.87
CA TYR A 226 10.16 8.27 10.47
C TYR A 226 10.14 7.70 9.05
N ILE A 227 11.02 6.73 8.81
CA ILE A 227 11.19 6.06 7.50
C ILE A 227 10.86 4.56 7.53
N SER A 228 10.27 4.06 8.61
CA SER A 228 9.96 2.64 8.85
C SER A 228 8.99 2.00 7.83
N ASN A 229 8.18 2.81 7.15
CA ASN A 229 7.13 2.35 6.22
C ASN A 229 7.30 2.84 4.76
N GLN A 230 8.44 3.43 4.43
CA GLN A 230 8.72 4.06 3.14
C GLN A 230 10.08 3.64 2.58
N HIS A 231 10.31 2.34 2.57
CA HIS A 231 11.55 1.74 2.07
C HIS A 231 11.29 0.43 1.33
N TRP A 232 12.16 0.09 0.40
CA TRP A 232 12.08 -1.16 -0.37
C TRP A 232 13.43 -1.57 -0.94
N VAL A 233 13.52 -2.81 -1.37
CA VAL A 233 14.70 -3.34 -2.07
C VAL A 233 14.42 -3.37 -3.57
N ARG A 234 15.37 -2.88 -4.36
CA ARG A 234 15.36 -2.98 -5.83
C ARG A 234 16.75 -3.44 -6.29
N GLY A 235 16.84 -4.67 -6.79
CA GLY A 235 18.12 -5.31 -7.11
C GLY A 235 18.95 -5.56 -5.84
N THR A 236 20.17 -4.99 -5.78
CA THR A 236 21.08 -5.11 -4.63
C THR A 236 21.08 -3.89 -3.72
N LYS A 237 20.20 -2.91 -3.98
CA LYS A 237 20.17 -1.62 -3.29
C LYS A 237 18.89 -1.45 -2.49
N ILE A 238 18.99 -0.68 -1.42
CA ILE A 238 17.84 -0.19 -0.66
C ILE A 238 17.43 1.14 -1.25
N HIS A 239 16.13 1.39 -1.29
CA HIS A 239 15.57 2.71 -1.55
C HIS A 239 14.76 3.15 -0.34
N VAL A 240 14.85 4.43 0.00
CA VAL A 240 14.13 5.07 1.10
C VAL A 240 13.58 6.39 0.57
N TYR A 241 12.33 6.70 0.88
CA TYR A 241 11.70 7.94 0.42
C TYR A 241 11.38 8.89 1.56
N GLY A 242 11.63 10.18 1.37
CA GLY A 242 11.24 11.23 2.31
C GLY A 242 11.98 11.13 3.65
N GLY A 243 11.24 11.20 4.74
CA GLY A 243 11.73 11.29 6.11
C GLY A 243 11.72 12.73 6.66
N ILE A 244 11.73 12.86 7.98
CA ILE A 244 12.11 14.12 8.63
C ILE A 244 13.63 14.20 8.55
N GLY A 245 14.12 15.04 7.66
CA GLY A 245 15.55 15.32 7.50
C GLY A 245 16.05 16.30 8.56
N GLN A 246 17.34 16.24 8.88
CA GLN A 246 17.99 17.27 9.69
C GLN A 246 19.25 17.79 8.99
N ASP A 247 19.32 19.11 8.84
CA ASP A 247 20.50 19.79 8.33
C ASP A 247 21.61 19.76 9.40
N ARG A 248 22.78 19.22 9.05
CA ARG A 248 23.89 18.99 9.99
C ARG A 248 24.54 20.28 10.49
N ASP A 249 24.53 21.33 9.68
CA ASP A 249 25.19 22.59 10.00
C ASP A 249 24.34 23.45 10.95
N THR A 250 23.03 23.42 10.76
CA THR A 250 22.06 24.26 11.49
C THR A 250 21.28 23.50 12.56
N GLY A 251 21.25 22.17 12.50
CA GLY A 251 20.39 21.31 13.32
C GLY A 251 18.89 21.46 13.00
N SER A 252 18.53 22.12 11.89
CA SER A 252 17.13 22.38 11.55
C SER A 252 16.49 21.19 10.85
N ASN A 253 15.29 20.82 11.29
CA ASN A 253 14.53 19.75 10.64
C ASN A 253 13.82 20.25 9.38
N PHE A 254 13.64 19.38 8.39
CA PHE A 254 12.91 19.64 7.16
C PHE A 254 12.17 18.40 6.64
N ASP A 255 11.09 18.62 5.91
CA ASP A 255 10.36 17.54 5.24
C ASP A 255 11.07 17.15 3.94
N SER A 256 11.68 15.97 3.91
CA SER A 256 12.35 15.47 2.71
C SER A 256 11.32 14.99 1.67
N SER A 257 11.58 15.28 0.40
CA SER A 257 10.86 14.74 -0.77
C SER A 257 11.77 13.87 -1.65
N THR A 258 12.90 13.44 -1.11
CA THR A 258 13.94 12.74 -1.88
C THR A 258 13.74 11.23 -1.83
N LEU A 259 13.83 10.59 -2.99
CA LEU A 259 14.06 9.16 -3.13
C LEU A 259 15.56 8.91 -3.06
N TRP A 260 15.99 8.29 -1.97
CA TRP A 260 17.38 7.91 -1.73
C TRP A 260 17.65 6.48 -2.19
N GLN A 261 18.88 6.22 -2.60
CA GLN A 261 19.38 4.87 -2.86
C GLN A 261 20.62 4.61 -2.01
N ILE A 262 20.66 3.46 -1.35
CA ILE A 262 21.75 3.03 -0.47
C ILE A 262 22.36 1.73 -1.01
N ASP A 263 23.68 1.74 -1.20
CA ASP A 263 24.49 0.53 -1.37
C ASP A 263 24.92 0.04 0.01
N VAL A 264 24.64 -1.22 0.35
CA VAL A 264 25.09 -1.81 1.63
C VAL A 264 26.40 -2.59 1.49
N THR A 265 26.81 -2.96 0.29
CA THR A 265 28.05 -3.72 0.04
C THR A 265 29.28 -2.83 0.17
N THR A 266 29.13 -1.57 -0.22
CA THR A 266 30.06 -0.47 0.04
C THR A 266 29.23 0.72 0.49
N PRO A 267 28.98 0.87 1.81
CA PRO A 267 28.06 1.86 2.37
C PRO A 267 28.19 3.25 1.77
N GLN A 268 27.20 3.57 0.94
CA GLN A 268 27.08 4.85 0.25
C GLN A 268 25.60 5.13 -0.03
N MET A 269 25.18 6.36 0.26
CA MET A 269 23.84 6.87 -0.02
C MET A 269 23.93 7.97 -1.07
N ASN A 270 22.99 7.97 -2.02
CA ASN A 270 22.89 8.99 -3.06
C ASN A 270 21.43 9.40 -3.23
N ALA A 271 21.20 10.69 -3.51
CA ALA A 271 19.90 11.16 -3.97
C ALA A 271 19.63 10.55 -5.36
N PHE A 272 18.72 9.59 -5.41
CA PHE A 272 18.38 8.89 -6.65
C PHE A 272 17.43 9.74 -7.51
N SER A 273 16.44 10.36 -6.87
CA SER A 273 15.52 11.31 -7.49
C SER A 273 14.93 12.23 -6.44
N ILE A 274 14.60 13.47 -6.80
CA ILE A 274 13.89 14.41 -5.93
C ILE A 274 12.49 14.56 -6.50
N ASN A 275 11.46 14.40 -5.67
CA ASN A 275 10.09 14.65 -6.09
C ASN A 275 9.90 16.15 -6.34
N ASP A 276 9.70 16.49 -7.61
CA ASP A 276 9.66 17.85 -8.15
C ASP A 276 8.22 18.32 -8.46
N LEU A 277 7.22 17.54 -8.05
CA LEU A 277 5.81 17.94 -8.13
C LEU A 277 5.56 19.23 -7.33
N PRO A 278 4.56 20.05 -7.69
CA PRO A 278 4.15 21.22 -6.91
C PRO A 278 3.85 20.89 -5.44
N ASP A 279 4.08 21.85 -4.53
CA ASP A 279 3.93 21.64 -3.08
C ASP A 279 2.54 21.13 -2.67
N ASP A 280 1.48 21.54 -3.38
CA ASP A 280 0.09 21.11 -3.14
C ASP A 280 -0.23 19.69 -3.66
N GLN A 281 0.70 19.09 -4.40
CA GLN A 281 0.58 17.76 -5.00
C GLN A 281 1.63 16.77 -4.48
N ARG A 282 2.69 17.30 -3.84
CA ARG A 282 3.86 16.52 -3.46
C ARG A 282 3.68 15.86 -2.10
N VAL A 283 3.89 14.55 -2.07
CA VAL A 283 4.05 13.76 -0.84
C VAL A 283 5.47 13.97 -0.33
N GLN A 284 5.65 14.49 0.89
CA GLN A 284 6.96 14.74 1.50
C GLN A 284 6.86 14.67 3.03
N GLY A 285 8.01 14.52 3.71
CA GLY A 285 8.09 14.45 5.17
C GLY A 285 8.26 13.03 5.72
N GLY A 286 8.08 12.88 7.03
CA GLY A 286 8.16 11.60 7.73
C GLY A 286 6.84 10.85 7.82
N ALA A 287 6.92 9.60 8.26
CA ALA A 287 5.78 8.72 8.55
C ALA A 287 4.84 8.55 7.36
N LEU A 288 5.44 8.49 6.17
CA LEU A 288 4.77 8.24 4.91
C LEU A 288 4.63 6.73 4.69
N LEU A 289 3.92 6.38 3.62
CA LEU A 289 3.81 5.01 3.14
C LEU A 289 4.47 4.94 1.77
N GLY A 290 5.41 4.02 1.60
CA GLY A 290 6.16 3.88 0.35
C GLY A 290 6.51 2.43 0.07
N TYR A 291 6.28 1.97 -1.16
CA TYR A 291 6.62 0.62 -1.56
C TYR A 291 6.98 0.52 -3.04
N TYR A 292 7.55 -0.63 -3.41
CA TYR A 292 7.90 -0.98 -4.78
C TYR A 292 6.83 -1.85 -5.44
N ASP A 293 6.23 -1.36 -6.52
CA ASP A 293 5.50 -2.20 -7.47
C ASP A 293 6.53 -2.87 -8.39
N SER A 294 6.90 -4.10 -8.06
CA SER A 294 7.86 -4.89 -8.85
C SER A 294 7.32 -5.33 -10.20
N THR A 295 5.99 -5.32 -10.39
CA THR A 295 5.34 -5.74 -11.65
C THR A 295 5.51 -4.66 -12.70
N ARG A 296 5.51 -3.39 -12.29
CA ARG A 296 5.61 -2.23 -13.19
C ARG A 296 6.89 -1.45 -13.06
N ASP A 297 7.76 -1.84 -12.14
CA ASP A 297 9.00 -1.16 -11.82
C ASP A 297 8.75 0.31 -11.46
N MET A 298 7.94 0.54 -10.42
CA MET A 298 7.59 1.88 -9.94
C MET A 298 7.68 1.98 -8.43
N ALA A 299 8.03 3.15 -7.92
CA ALA A 299 7.85 3.48 -6.51
C ALA A 299 6.47 4.13 -6.33
N VAL A 300 5.69 3.62 -5.39
CA VAL A 300 4.38 4.17 -5.03
C VAL A 300 4.51 4.77 -3.63
N VAL A 301 4.19 6.06 -3.50
CA VAL A 301 4.29 6.78 -2.23
C VAL A 301 2.99 7.53 -1.94
N THR A 302 2.53 7.50 -0.70
CA THR A 302 1.33 8.20 -0.26
C THR A 302 1.44 8.65 1.20
N ASN A 303 0.72 9.72 1.53
CA ASN A 303 0.42 10.12 2.91
C ASN A 303 -1.02 9.73 3.32
N GLY A 304 -1.68 8.84 2.56
CA GLY A 304 -3.09 8.47 2.72
C GLY A 304 -4.08 9.44 2.05
N VAL A 305 -3.63 10.63 1.63
CA VAL A 305 -4.48 11.63 0.95
C VAL A 305 -4.05 11.81 -0.50
N LEU A 306 -2.76 12.08 -0.71
CA LEU A 306 -2.11 12.24 -2.01
C LEU A 306 -1.37 10.96 -2.38
N VAL A 307 -1.30 10.68 -3.67
CA VAL A 307 -0.54 9.54 -4.21
C VAL A 307 0.43 10.07 -5.25
N ASN A 308 1.71 9.78 -5.05
CA ASN A 308 2.76 10.09 -6.01
C ASN A 308 3.41 8.78 -6.47
N VAL A 309 3.72 8.71 -7.75
CA VAL A 309 4.41 7.57 -8.34
C VAL A 309 5.68 8.06 -9.01
N TYR A 310 6.79 7.36 -8.76
CA TYR A 310 8.01 7.50 -9.55
C TYR A 310 8.17 6.29 -10.46
N ASP A 311 8.19 6.55 -11.75
CA ASP A 311 8.44 5.53 -12.77
C ASP A 311 9.94 5.45 -13.04
N TYR A 312 10.56 4.30 -12.71
CA TYR A 312 12.00 4.07 -12.90
C TYR A 312 12.39 4.01 -14.38
N THR A 313 11.45 3.71 -15.28
CA THR A 313 11.72 3.63 -16.73
C THR A 313 11.82 5.02 -17.34
N THR A 314 10.89 5.90 -17.01
CA THR A 314 10.84 7.27 -17.56
C THR A 314 11.60 8.27 -16.70
N SER A 315 11.95 7.90 -15.45
CA SER A 315 12.59 8.75 -14.46
C SER A 315 11.77 9.99 -14.09
N THR A 316 10.44 9.87 -14.04
CA THR A 316 9.53 10.98 -13.77
C THR A 316 8.63 10.73 -12.57
N TRP A 317 8.32 11.81 -11.84
CA TRP A 317 7.29 11.83 -10.82
C TRP A 317 5.93 12.19 -11.40
N ILE A 318 4.89 11.54 -10.90
CA ILE A 318 3.51 11.72 -11.35
C ILE A 318 2.63 11.84 -10.10
N ASN A 319 1.86 12.94 -10.01
CA ASN A 319 0.76 13.03 -9.07
C ASN A 319 -0.42 12.23 -9.62
N VAL A 320 -0.92 11.27 -8.84
CA VAL A 320 -2.03 10.40 -9.24
C VAL A 320 -3.30 10.89 -8.55
N PRO A 321 -4.31 11.36 -9.32
CA PRO A 321 -5.58 11.80 -8.76
C PRO A 321 -6.27 10.72 -7.92
N VAL A 322 -6.67 11.04 -6.70
CA VAL A 322 -7.38 10.10 -5.82
C VAL A 322 -8.89 10.31 -5.97
N LEU A 323 -9.62 9.25 -6.32
CA LEU A 323 -11.06 9.29 -6.54
C LEU A 323 -11.88 8.99 -5.28
N THR A 324 -11.24 8.42 -4.26
CA THR A 324 -11.89 8.15 -2.97
C THR A 324 -11.83 9.39 -2.08
N PRO A 325 -12.93 9.80 -1.42
CA PRO A 325 -12.90 10.87 -0.41
C PRO A 325 -11.80 10.65 0.64
N SER A 326 -11.27 11.75 1.22
CA SER A 326 -10.32 11.64 2.34
C SER A 326 -10.95 10.91 3.52
N ASP A 327 -10.13 10.15 4.23
CA ASP A 327 -10.51 9.44 5.45
C ASP A 327 -9.35 9.59 6.46
N PRO A 328 -9.57 10.22 7.63
CA PRO A 328 -8.51 10.41 8.62
C PRO A 328 -7.84 9.12 9.09
N ASP A 329 -8.51 7.97 8.98
CA ASP A 329 -7.98 6.69 9.43
C ASP A 329 -6.88 6.15 8.49
N ARG A 330 -6.82 6.57 7.23
CA ARG A 330 -5.72 6.19 6.33
C ARG A 330 -4.59 7.22 6.24
N GLU A 331 -4.78 8.41 6.82
CA GLU A 331 -3.78 9.48 6.79
C GLU A 331 -2.53 9.07 7.58
N SER A 332 -1.36 9.30 6.97
CA SER A 332 -0.05 8.99 7.51
C SER A 332 0.94 10.12 7.18
N PRO A 333 1.45 10.85 8.19
CA PRO A 333 1.07 10.75 9.59
C PRO A 333 -0.40 11.11 9.82
N SER A 334 -0.99 10.54 10.86
CA SER A 334 -2.31 10.94 11.32
C SER A 334 -2.29 12.37 11.87
N SER A 335 -3.46 12.97 12.11
CA SER A 335 -3.56 14.28 12.77
C SER A 335 -2.97 14.30 14.18
N ALA A 336 -2.81 13.15 14.83
CA ALA A 336 -2.14 12.99 16.12
C ALA A 336 -0.63 12.73 15.99
N GLY A 337 -0.09 12.71 14.77
CA GLY A 337 1.32 12.45 14.47
C GLY A 337 1.66 10.97 14.24
N ALA A 338 0.69 10.06 14.38
CA ALA A 338 0.96 8.63 14.33
C ALA A 338 1.21 8.12 12.90
N GLY A 339 2.30 7.37 12.72
CA GLY A 339 2.58 6.67 11.48
C GLY A 339 1.66 5.46 11.28
N ARG A 340 1.21 5.26 10.04
CA ARG A 340 0.52 4.04 9.60
C ARG A 340 1.54 3.06 9.03
N ALA A 341 1.13 1.80 8.86
CA ALA A 341 1.98 0.77 8.30
C ALA A 341 1.36 0.19 7.02
N ALA A 342 2.22 -0.20 6.07
CA ALA A 342 1.76 -0.72 4.80
C ALA A 342 2.74 -1.72 4.17
N PHE A 343 2.20 -2.52 3.25
CA PHE A 343 2.99 -3.32 2.33
C PHE A 343 2.30 -3.43 0.97
N TYR A 344 3.05 -3.67 -0.11
CA TYR A 344 2.47 -3.94 -1.42
C TYR A 344 2.17 -5.43 -1.62
N SER A 345 0.95 -5.75 -2.04
CA SER A 345 0.52 -7.07 -2.46
C SER A 345 0.45 -7.13 -3.98
N PRO A 346 1.44 -7.76 -4.67
CA PRO A 346 1.38 -7.97 -6.10
C PRO A 346 0.25 -8.93 -6.53
N GLU A 347 -0.27 -9.75 -5.61
CA GLU A 347 -1.34 -10.72 -5.89
C GLU A 347 -2.66 -10.05 -6.27
N ILE A 348 -2.93 -8.88 -5.69
CA ILE A 348 -4.14 -8.10 -5.94
C ILE A 348 -3.84 -6.67 -6.41
N ASP A 349 -2.58 -6.42 -6.77
CA ASP A 349 -2.08 -5.14 -7.31
C ASP A 349 -2.46 -3.94 -6.45
N GLN A 350 -2.26 -4.07 -5.14
CA GLN A 350 -2.67 -3.08 -4.16
C GLN A 350 -1.59 -2.90 -3.09
N MET A 351 -1.37 -1.65 -2.69
CA MET A 351 -0.71 -1.38 -1.41
C MET A 351 -1.76 -1.51 -0.30
N ILE A 352 -1.52 -2.42 0.65
CA ILE A 352 -2.38 -2.64 1.81
C ILE A 352 -1.88 -1.77 2.94
N ILE A 353 -2.78 -0.97 3.49
CA ILE A 353 -2.52 -0.01 4.55
C ILE A 353 -3.31 -0.44 5.77
N LEU A 354 -2.58 -0.67 6.87
CA LEU A 354 -3.16 -0.76 8.20
C LEU A 354 -3.29 0.66 8.74
N GLY A 355 -4.52 1.18 8.69
CA GLY A 355 -4.87 2.51 9.15
C GLY A 355 -5.13 2.58 10.66
N GLY A 356 -5.67 3.71 11.09
CA GLY A 356 -6.15 3.92 12.46
C GLY A 356 -7.47 3.24 12.75
N HIS A 357 -7.78 3.12 14.04
CA HIS A 357 -9.03 2.51 14.55
C HIS A 357 -9.37 1.16 13.90
N SER A 358 -8.35 0.32 13.72
CA SER A 358 -8.44 -1.02 13.12
C SER A 358 -8.85 -1.07 11.65
N ARG A 359 -8.95 0.07 10.98
CA ARG A 359 -9.38 0.11 9.58
C ARG A 359 -8.26 -0.28 8.64
N VAL A 360 -8.63 -1.02 7.60
CA VAL A 360 -7.69 -1.50 6.59
C VAL A 360 -8.13 -1.00 5.22
N TYR A 361 -7.16 -0.58 4.42
CA TYR A 361 -7.40 -0.04 3.09
C TYR A 361 -6.49 -0.71 2.07
N GLY A 362 -7.02 -0.97 0.87
CA GLY A 362 -6.22 -1.24 -0.31
C GLY A 362 -6.13 0.01 -1.17
N LEU A 363 -4.93 0.54 -1.41
CA LEU A 363 -4.66 1.52 -2.46
C LEU A 363 -4.44 0.77 -3.77
N ARG A 364 -5.39 0.94 -4.69
CA ARG A 364 -5.31 0.45 -6.06
C ARG A 364 -4.94 1.61 -6.99
N LEU A 365 -3.90 1.41 -7.79
CA LEU A 365 -3.59 2.29 -8.91
C LEU A 365 -4.41 1.85 -10.12
N ASN A 366 -5.14 2.79 -10.70
CA ASN A 366 -5.79 2.60 -11.99
C ASN A 366 -4.83 3.12 -13.06
N TYR A 367 -4.58 2.27 -14.03
CA TYR A 367 -3.82 2.61 -15.21
C TYR A 367 -4.86 2.91 -16.25
N GLY A 368 -4.86 4.13 -16.78
CA GLY A 368 -5.86 4.53 -17.75
C GLY A 368 -5.95 3.45 -18.81
N ASP A 369 -7.11 2.79 -18.87
CA ASP A 369 -7.32 1.76 -19.87
C ASP A 369 -7.16 2.48 -21.21
N THR A 370 -6.08 2.17 -21.92
CA THR A 370 -5.86 2.65 -23.29
C THR A 370 -7.01 2.23 -24.23
N THR A 371 -7.91 1.38 -23.73
CA THR A 371 -9.19 1.01 -24.33
C THR A 371 -10.34 1.62 -23.55
N CYS A 372 -11.07 2.56 -24.15
CA CYS A 372 -12.33 3.00 -23.55
C CYS A 372 -13.32 1.84 -23.46
N ALA A 373 -14.25 1.94 -22.51
CA ALA A 373 -15.36 1.00 -22.40
C ALA A 373 -16.05 0.79 -23.75
N MET A 374 -16.29 -0.47 -24.10
CA MET A 374 -16.81 -0.80 -25.43
C MET A 374 -18.27 -0.37 -25.55
N ASP A 375 -18.58 0.37 -26.60
CA ASP A 375 -19.95 0.67 -26.99
C ASP A 375 -20.64 -0.61 -27.51
N VAL A 376 -21.56 -1.11 -26.70
CA VAL A 376 -22.39 -2.28 -26.99
C VAL A 376 -23.84 -1.90 -27.24
N SER A 377 -24.13 -0.63 -27.56
CA SER A 377 -25.50 -0.15 -27.80
C SER A 377 -26.22 -0.98 -28.87
N ALA A 378 -25.50 -1.48 -29.88
CA ALA A 378 -26.06 -2.33 -30.93
C ALA A 378 -26.42 -3.75 -30.47
N GLN A 379 -25.91 -4.18 -29.31
CA GLN A 379 -26.15 -5.51 -28.73
C GLN A 379 -27.22 -5.49 -27.63
N VAL A 380 -27.68 -4.30 -27.24
CA VAL A 380 -28.60 -4.11 -26.11
C VAL A 380 -29.88 -3.44 -26.59
N GLN A 381 -31.02 -4.07 -26.29
CA GLN A 381 -32.30 -3.43 -26.46
C GLN A 381 -32.62 -2.59 -25.22
N VAL A 382 -32.85 -1.28 -25.43
CA VAL A 382 -33.13 -0.33 -24.35
C VAL A 382 -34.60 0.10 -24.39
N THR A 383 -35.32 -0.16 -23.31
CA THR A 383 -36.72 0.24 -23.12
C THR A 383 -36.82 1.23 -21.96
N ARG A 384 -37.52 2.35 -22.16
CA ARG A 384 -37.69 3.40 -21.15
C ARG A 384 -39.13 3.41 -20.64
N SER A 385 -39.33 3.54 -19.34
CA SER A 385 -40.65 3.81 -18.78
C SER A 385 -41.10 5.25 -19.08
N ARG A 386 -42.38 5.52 -18.83
CA ARG A 386 -42.84 6.91 -18.62
C ARG A 386 -42.14 7.52 -17.40
N TYR A 387 -42.08 8.84 -17.37
CA TYR A 387 -41.65 9.58 -16.19
C TYR A 387 -42.69 9.45 -15.08
N PHE A 388 -42.22 9.28 -13.85
CA PHE A 388 -43.01 9.39 -12.64
C PHE A 388 -42.61 10.68 -11.93
N ASP A 389 -43.57 11.57 -11.75
CA ASP A 389 -43.34 12.88 -11.16
C ASP A 389 -43.43 12.81 -9.63
N ASN A 390 -42.43 13.38 -8.95
CA ASN A 390 -42.59 13.80 -7.57
C ASN A 390 -42.70 15.33 -7.53
N LEU A 391 -43.93 15.82 -7.73
CA LEU A 391 -44.25 17.25 -7.80
C LEU A 391 -43.84 18.04 -6.54
N ALA A 392 -43.72 17.38 -5.38
CA ALA A 392 -43.30 18.03 -4.15
C ALA A 392 -41.79 18.38 -4.12
N MET A 393 -40.97 17.71 -4.94
CA MET A 393 -39.51 17.87 -4.98
C MET A 393 -39.00 18.39 -6.33
N GLY A 394 -39.85 18.54 -7.34
CA GLY A 394 -39.42 18.94 -8.70
C GLY A 394 -38.52 17.89 -9.36
N HIS A 395 -38.66 16.62 -8.95
CA HIS A 395 -37.86 15.50 -9.44
C HIS A 395 -38.67 14.58 -10.34
N TYR A 396 -38.02 14.08 -11.37
CA TYR A 396 -38.61 13.18 -12.36
C TYR A 396 -37.86 11.86 -12.37
N ALA A 397 -38.56 10.77 -12.08
CA ALA A 397 -37.97 9.43 -12.08
C ALA A 397 -38.32 8.67 -13.37
N GLN A 398 -37.36 7.94 -13.91
CA GLN A 398 -37.57 7.05 -15.05
C GLN A 398 -36.82 5.74 -14.85
N THR A 399 -37.49 4.61 -15.11
CA THR A 399 -36.82 3.31 -15.15
C THR A 399 -36.38 3.03 -16.59
N VAL A 400 -35.11 2.66 -16.77
CA VAL A 400 -34.57 2.18 -18.05
C VAL A 400 -34.23 0.71 -17.90
N THR A 401 -34.76 -0.12 -18.81
CA THR A 401 -34.54 -1.56 -18.87
C THR A 401 -33.68 -1.91 -20.07
N PHE A 402 -32.67 -2.72 -19.85
CA PHE A 402 -31.74 -3.26 -20.83
C PHE A 402 -32.05 -4.74 -21.01
N GLU A 403 -32.09 -5.21 -22.25
CA GLU A 403 -32.17 -6.62 -22.59
C GLU A 403 -31.01 -6.96 -23.53
N ASN A 404 -30.40 -8.13 -23.34
CA ASN A 404 -29.42 -8.69 -24.27
C ASN A 404 -30.12 -9.70 -25.20
N PRO A 405 -30.63 -9.28 -26.37
CA PRO A 405 -31.28 -10.18 -27.32
C PRO A 405 -30.31 -11.11 -28.07
N THR A 406 -29.00 -10.97 -27.85
CA THR A 406 -27.98 -11.76 -28.56
C THR A 406 -27.73 -13.11 -27.90
N SER A 407 -26.97 -13.98 -28.56
CA SER A 407 -26.51 -15.25 -28.00
C SER A 407 -25.19 -15.15 -27.23
N GLY A 408 -24.56 -13.97 -27.20
CA GLY A 408 -23.29 -13.71 -26.49
C GLY A 408 -23.51 -13.09 -25.12
N VAL A 409 -22.59 -13.30 -24.19
CA VAL A 409 -22.59 -12.61 -22.89
C VAL A 409 -22.06 -11.19 -23.06
N ILE A 410 -22.78 -10.20 -22.52
CA ILE A 410 -22.28 -8.83 -22.39
C ILE A 410 -21.62 -8.70 -21.01
N ALA A 411 -20.29 -8.54 -21.00
CA ALA A 411 -19.52 -8.45 -19.77
C ALA A 411 -19.89 -7.20 -18.98
N GLY A 412 -20.06 -7.36 -17.66
CA GLY A 412 -20.24 -6.26 -16.74
C GLY A 412 -18.91 -5.60 -16.35
N PRO A 413 -18.97 -4.46 -15.64
CA PRO A 413 -20.17 -3.66 -15.37
C PRO A 413 -20.72 -3.00 -16.64
N ILE A 414 -22.02 -2.71 -16.66
CA ILE A 414 -22.69 -1.99 -17.75
C ILE A 414 -22.95 -0.55 -17.32
N SER A 415 -22.82 0.41 -18.24
CA SER A 415 -23.14 1.81 -17.96
C SER A 415 -24.11 2.36 -19.01
N LEU A 416 -25.12 3.08 -18.55
CA LEU A 416 -25.98 3.89 -19.41
C LEU A 416 -25.46 5.31 -19.45
N VAL A 417 -24.98 5.74 -20.61
CA VAL A 417 -24.60 7.11 -20.92
C VAL A 417 -25.81 7.84 -21.50
N LEU A 418 -26.08 9.03 -20.99
CA LEU A 418 -27.11 9.94 -21.49
C LEU A 418 -26.46 10.97 -22.43
N ASP A 419 -26.39 10.63 -23.71
CA ASP A 419 -25.90 11.53 -24.73
C ASP A 419 -26.97 12.60 -25.05
N ASP A 420 -26.52 13.82 -25.32
CA ASP A 420 -27.39 14.96 -25.64
C ASP A 420 -28.56 15.17 -24.65
N LEU A 421 -28.27 14.98 -23.35
CA LEU A 421 -29.21 15.34 -22.28
C LEU A 421 -29.61 16.81 -22.41
N SER A 422 -30.93 17.06 -22.38
CA SER A 422 -31.51 18.41 -22.48
C SER A 422 -30.84 19.39 -21.53
N SER A 423 -30.48 20.58 -22.02
CA SER A 423 -29.59 21.54 -21.33
C SER A 423 -30.13 22.11 -20.01
N ASN A 424 -31.44 21.99 -19.78
CA ASN A 424 -32.15 22.38 -18.56
C ASN A 424 -32.31 21.21 -17.58
N THR A 425 -31.71 20.05 -17.86
CA THR A 425 -31.86 18.83 -17.08
C THR A 425 -30.54 18.37 -16.48
N MET A 426 -30.58 17.93 -15.22
CA MET A 426 -29.46 17.25 -14.58
C MET A 426 -29.88 15.84 -14.13
N LEU A 427 -29.01 14.85 -14.33
CA LEU A 427 -29.14 13.53 -13.71
C LEU A 427 -28.61 13.64 -12.27
N LEU A 428 -29.44 13.43 -11.25
CA LEU A 428 -29.04 13.57 -9.86
C LEU A 428 -28.27 12.37 -9.31
N ASN A 429 -28.61 11.17 -9.80
CA ASN A 429 -28.02 9.92 -9.32
C ASN A 429 -26.98 9.34 -10.29
N LEU A 430 -26.25 10.22 -10.99
CA LEU A 430 -25.18 9.79 -11.89
C LEU A 430 -24.07 9.06 -11.12
N SER A 431 -23.42 8.11 -11.80
CA SER A 431 -22.18 7.48 -11.32
C SER A 431 -20.94 8.27 -11.75
N GLY A 432 -21.03 9.06 -12.83
CA GLY A 432 -19.92 9.87 -13.34
C GLY A 432 -20.24 10.52 -14.69
N THR A 433 -19.21 11.08 -15.31
CA THR A 433 -19.27 11.60 -16.70
C THR A 433 -18.21 10.92 -17.55
N THR A 434 -18.49 10.72 -18.85
CA THR A 434 -17.53 10.11 -19.78
C THR A 434 -16.28 10.98 -19.91
N ALA A 435 -15.11 10.35 -19.88
CA ALA A 435 -13.82 10.99 -20.11
C ALA A 435 -13.10 10.32 -21.28
N CYS A 436 -13.21 8.98 -21.39
CA CYS A 436 -12.60 8.19 -22.46
C CYS A 436 -13.57 7.95 -23.62
N ALA A 437 -14.76 7.38 -23.38
CA ALA A 437 -15.67 6.99 -24.44
C ALA A 437 -16.38 8.23 -25.01
N LEU A 438 -15.85 8.75 -26.12
CA LEU A 438 -16.35 9.94 -26.78
C LEU A 438 -17.84 9.81 -27.17
N PRO A 439 -18.65 10.88 -27.03
CA PRO A 439 -18.25 12.21 -26.57
C PRO A 439 -17.94 12.26 -25.07
N SER A 440 -16.95 13.08 -24.68
CA SER A 440 -16.63 13.34 -23.27
C SER A 440 -17.65 14.27 -22.61
N GLY A 441 -17.72 14.24 -21.28
CA GLY A 441 -18.60 15.08 -20.46
C GLY A 441 -20.07 14.60 -20.41
N ARG A 442 -20.36 13.37 -20.84
CA ARG A 442 -21.73 12.83 -20.89
C ARG A 442 -22.05 12.11 -19.58
N PRO A 443 -23.13 12.47 -18.86
CA PRO A 443 -23.45 11.82 -17.60
C PRO A 443 -23.84 10.36 -17.83
N TYR A 444 -23.40 9.48 -16.93
CA TYR A 444 -23.74 8.06 -16.98
C TYR A 444 -24.10 7.51 -15.61
N ILE A 445 -24.80 6.37 -15.60
CA ILE A 445 -25.11 5.58 -14.41
C ILE A 445 -24.70 4.12 -14.62
N ASN A 446 -24.16 3.48 -13.59
CA ASN A 446 -23.69 2.10 -13.63
C ASN A 446 -24.75 1.09 -13.19
N LEU A 447 -24.70 -0.09 -13.81
CA LEU A 447 -25.30 -1.34 -13.34
C LEU A 447 -24.14 -2.28 -12.97
N PRO A 448 -24.16 -2.90 -11.78
CA PRO A 448 -23.01 -3.63 -11.26
C PRO A 448 -22.68 -4.88 -12.08
N ASP A 449 -23.68 -5.52 -12.68
CA ASP A 449 -23.55 -6.81 -13.35
C ASP A 449 -23.57 -6.72 -14.88
N GLY A 450 -23.12 -7.79 -15.53
CA GLY A 450 -23.27 -7.99 -16.98
C GLY A 450 -24.65 -8.54 -17.36
N LEU A 451 -24.88 -8.76 -18.66
CA LEU A 451 -26.11 -9.36 -19.18
C LEU A 451 -25.82 -10.67 -19.92
N ASN A 452 -26.30 -11.78 -19.35
CA ASN A 452 -26.35 -13.06 -20.04
C ASN A 452 -27.31 -13.00 -21.26
N PRO A 453 -27.15 -13.91 -22.24
CA PRO A 453 -28.09 -14.05 -23.35
C PRO A 453 -29.56 -14.13 -22.87
N GLY A 454 -30.42 -13.26 -23.40
CA GLY A 454 -31.85 -13.18 -23.05
C GLY A 454 -32.16 -12.59 -21.66
N ALA A 455 -31.14 -12.16 -20.90
CA ALA A 455 -31.35 -11.54 -19.59
C ALA A 455 -31.70 -10.06 -19.73
N SER A 456 -32.40 -9.53 -18.72
CA SER A 456 -32.68 -8.11 -18.59
C SER A 456 -32.23 -7.56 -17.24
N ALA A 457 -31.86 -6.28 -17.22
CA ALA A 457 -31.59 -5.52 -16.00
C ALA A 457 -32.23 -4.13 -16.10
N SER A 458 -32.48 -3.48 -14.96
CA SER A 458 -33.08 -2.15 -14.93
C SER A 458 -32.30 -1.20 -14.04
N VAL A 459 -32.27 0.08 -14.41
CA VAL A 459 -31.71 1.17 -13.61
C VAL A 459 -32.73 2.30 -13.47
N GLY A 460 -32.77 2.94 -12.29
CA GLY A 460 -33.56 4.13 -12.06
C GLY A 460 -32.75 5.39 -12.36
N LEU A 461 -33.32 6.32 -13.12
CA LEU A 461 -32.78 7.66 -13.36
C LEU A 461 -33.62 8.67 -12.59
N VAL A 462 -32.97 9.63 -11.94
CA VAL A 462 -33.63 10.74 -11.23
C VAL A 462 -33.13 12.05 -11.80
N PHE A 463 -34.04 12.87 -12.31
CA PHE A 463 -33.72 14.13 -12.96
C PHE A 463 -34.27 15.33 -12.20
N THR A 464 -33.62 16.48 -12.34
CA THR A 464 -34.22 17.81 -12.12
C THR A 464 -34.54 18.46 -13.47
N ASP A 465 -35.73 19.02 -13.61
CA ASP A 465 -36.12 19.86 -14.76
C ASP A 465 -37.02 21.01 -14.27
N PRO A 466 -36.57 22.27 -14.33
CA PRO A 466 -37.31 23.41 -13.80
C PRO A 466 -38.52 23.82 -14.65
N THR A 467 -38.73 23.24 -15.85
CA THR A 467 -39.71 23.73 -16.83
C THR A 467 -40.68 22.67 -17.36
N PHE A 468 -40.29 21.39 -17.30
CA PHE A 468 -41.07 20.21 -17.68
C PHE A 468 -41.41 19.92 -19.17
N PRO A 469 -41.12 20.70 -20.23
CA PRO A 469 -41.52 20.26 -21.57
C PRO A 469 -40.40 19.39 -22.18
N GLY A 470 -40.22 18.20 -21.63
CA GLY A 470 -39.50 17.09 -22.27
C GLY A 470 -38.02 16.95 -21.92
N ILE A 471 -37.74 16.22 -20.85
CA ILE A 471 -36.42 15.60 -20.65
C ILE A 471 -36.14 14.70 -21.84
N THR A 472 -35.05 14.97 -22.56
CA THR A 472 -34.63 14.19 -23.73
C THR A 472 -33.16 13.80 -23.62
N TYR A 473 -32.83 12.60 -24.10
CA TYR A 473 -31.47 12.10 -24.19
C TYR A 473 -31.42 10.90 -25.15
N ALA A 474 -30.30 10.74 -25.85
CA ALA A 474 -29.92 9.51 -26.53
C ALA A 474 -29.27 8.55 -25.54
N THR A 475 -29.42 7.25 -25.78
CA THR A 475 -28.82 6.21 -24.92
C THR A 475 -27.64 5.59 -25.62
N ARG A 476 -26.51 5.57 -24.93
CA ARG A 476 -25.36 4.76 -25.29
C ARG A 476 -25.03 3.81 -24.14
N VAL A 477 -24.79 2.55 -24.46
CA VAL A 477 -24.54 1.49 -23.48
C VAL A 477 -23.09 1.06 -23.59
N LEU A 478 -22.34 1.25 -22.50
CA LEU A 478 -20.94 0.88 -22.40
C LEU A 478 -20.78 -0.39 -21.54
N SER A 479 -19.83 -1.24 -21.87
CA SER A 479 -19.58 -2.51 -21.17
C SER A 479 -18.12 -2.71 -20.78
N GLY A 480 -17.90 -3.59 -19.80
CA GLY A 480 -16.58 -3.96 -19.28
C GLY A 480 -16.10 -3.06 -18.14
N SER A 481 -14.90 -3.33 -17.62
CA SER A 481 -14.32 -2.61 -16.47
C SER A 481 -13.61 -1.30 -16.84
N ALA A 482 -13.50 -0.99 -18.13
CA ALA A 482 -12.68 0.12 -18.60
C ALA A 482 -13.27 1.52 -18.40
N THR A 483 -12.44 2.55 -18.51
CA THR A 483 -12.85 3.95 -18.31
C THR A 483 -13.99 4.35 -19.26
N ARG A 484 -14.99 5.04 -18.72
CA ARG A 484 -16.14 5.56 -19.47
C ARG A 484 -15.83 6.87 -20.15
#